data_AF-A0A972WPQ5-F1
#
_entry.id   AF-A0A972WPQ5-F1
#
_cell.length_a   1.000
_cell.length_b   1.000
_cell.length_c   1.000
_cell.angle_alpha   90.00
_cell.angle_beta   90.00
_cell.angle_gamma   90.00
#
_symmetry.space_group_name_H-M   'P 1'
#
loop_
_entity.id
_entity.type
_entity.pdbx_description
1 polymer ?
#
loop_
_entity_poly.entity_id
_entity_poly.type
_entity_poly.pdbx_seq_one_letter_code
_entity_poly.pdbx_strand_id
1 'polypeptide(L)'
;MSVGWRDLGANGQALAEAVYTALDRTAELRTAGGDDEAPPSSSTLWAWVMGGAETRDRLAATWRRYPALKDDVAALLDRAAVASLPRVAAAATEDAVARRIGTGAAIRLLPSRATPDQTYVVITLDDPDRTPGQLIAVTGDDLVVQRLDPPVDGTIQVLTETASDLVRALADAETRVWLL
;
A
#
# COMPACT_ATOMS: atom_id res chain seq x y z
N MET A 1 4.23 -6.31 19.64
CA MET A 1 3.76 -4.93 19.82
C MET A 1 4.50 -4.07 18.80
N SER A 2 3.86 -3.74 17.67
CA SER A 2 4.41 -2.83 16.67
C SER A 2 3.99 -1.42 17.04
N VAL A 3 4.95 -0.50 17.21
CA VAL A 3 4.68 0.92 17.50
C VAL A 3 4.46 1.61 16.17
N GLY A 4 3.24 2.12 15.93
CA GLY A 4 2.94 2.87 14.71
C GLY A 4 3.62 4.23 14.72
N TRP A 5 3.87 4.81 13.54
CA TRP A 5 4.49 6.14 13.38
C TRP A 5 3.81 7.25 14.22
N ARG A 6 2.48 7.17 14.41
CA ARG A 6 1.70 8.10 15.23
C ARG A 6 1.80 7.84 16.73
N ASP A 7 2.25 6.66 17.14
CA ASP A 7 2.46 6.28 18.54
C ASP A 7 3.84 6.70 19.05
N LEU A 8 4.73 7.09 18.14
CA LEU A 8 6.00 7.73 18.47
C LEU A 8 5.70 9.17 18.90
N GLY A 9 5.92 9.49 20.18
CA GLY A 9 5.96 10.88 20.64
C GLY A 9 6.99 11.71 19.85
N ALA A 10 6.97 13.04 20.00
CA ALA A 10 7.80 13.96 19.21
C ALA A 10 9.30 13.55 19.10
N ASN A 11 9.88 12.98 20.17
CA ASN A 11 11.25 12.49 20.17
C ASN A 11 11.45 11.22 19.31
N GLY A 12 10.45 10.35 19.21
CA GLY A 12 10.49 9.15 18.37
C GLY A 12 10.33 9.49 16.88
N GLN A 13 9.52 10.49 16.55
CA GLN A 13 9.41 11.02 15.19
C GLN A 13 10.72 11.70 14.75
N ALA A 14 11.31 12.55 15.59
CA ALA A 14 12.60 13.18 15.32
C ALA A 14 13.75 12.17 15.16
N LEU A 15 13.75 11.10 15.97
CA LEU A 15 14.73 10.02 15.85
C LEU A 15 14.55 9.25 14.53
N ALA A 16 13.31 8.99 14.13
CA ALA A 16 13.03 8.31 12.87
C ALA A 16 13.42 9.19 11.67
N GLU A 17 13.10 10.49 11.69
CA GLU A 17 13.57 11.46 10.69
C GLU A 17 15.11 11.52 10.61
N ALA A 18 15.80 11.49 11.75
CA ALA A 18 17.26 11.47 11.81
C ALA A 18 17.84 10.17 11.22
N VAL A 19 17.20 9.02 11.48
CA VAL A 19 17.60 7.73 10.88
C VAL A 19 17.38 7.73 9.38
N TYR A 20 16.25 8.24 8.89
CA TYR A 20 16.00 8.38 7.45
C TYR A 20 17.01 9.32 6.79
N THR A 21 17.33 10.45 7.44
CA THR A 21 18.36 11.39 6.96
C THR A 21 19.74 10.73 6.89
N ALA A 22 20.09 9.87 7.86
CA ALA A 22 21.35 9.16 7.87
C ALA A 22 21.44 8.09 6.76
N LEU A 23 20.33 7.41 6.46
CA LEU A 23 20.21 6.47 5.35
C LEU A 23 20.30 7.19 3.99
N ASP A 24 19.69 8.37 3.86
CA ASP A 24 19.76 9.19 2.65
C ASP A 24 21.21 9.64 2.37
N ARG A 25 21.94 10.10 3.40
CA ARG A 25 23.37 10.44 3.27
C ARG A 25 24.24 9.26 2.85
N THR A 26 23.93 8.05 3.29
CA THR A 26 24.70 6.86 2.90
C THR A 26 24.36 6.39 1.48
N ALA A 27 23.15 6.66 0.98
CA ALA A 27 22.80 6.46 -0.41
C ALA A 27 23.52 7.47 -1.33
N GLU A 28 23.56 8.75 -0.94
CA GLU A 28 24.30 9.82 -1.65
C GLU A 28 25.81 9.56 -1.71
N LEU A 29 26.40 9.00 -0.65
CA LEU A 29 27.83 8.64 -0.65
C LEU A 29 28.15 7.46 -1.57
N ARG A 30 27.18 6.59 -1.85
CA ARG A 30 27.35 5.44 -2.77
C ARG A 30 27.33 5.87 -4.24
N THR A 31 26.77 7.04 -4.55
CA THR A 31 26.54 7.54 -5.91
C THR A 31 27.59 8.55 -6.38
N ALA A 32 28.44 9.06 -5.48
CA ALA A 32 29.58 9.93 -5.83
C ALA A 32 30.66 9.26 -6.71
N GLY A 33 30.41 8.05 -7.24
CA GLY A 33 31.34 7.25 -8.04
C GLY A 33 30.93 6.99 -9.51
N GLY A 34 29.86 7.58 -10.05
CA GLY A 34 29.51 7.42 -11.47
C GLY A 34 28.29 8.19 -11.94
N ASP A 35 28.30 8.62 -13.21
CA ASP A 35 27.30 9.44 -13.93
C ASP A 35 25.90 8.78 -14.13
N ASP A 36 25.58 7.74 -13.36
CA ASP A 36 24.22 7.19 -13.35
C ASP A 36 23.35 7.99 -12.37
N GLU A 37 22.25 8.56 -12.87
CA GLU A 37 21.24 9.25 -12.08
C GLU A 37 20.82 8.37 -10.88
N ALA A 38 21.22 8.78 -9.68
CA ALA A 38 21.03 8.02 -8.45
C ALA A 38 19.58 7.53 -8.27
N PRO A 39 19.37 6.31 -7.74
CA PRO A 39 18.03 5.88 -7.36
C PRO A 39 17.45 6.85 -6.31
N PRO A 40 16.14 7.14 -6.34
CA PRO A 40 15.51 8.04 -5.38
C PRO A 40 15.64 7.52 -3.96
N SER A 41 15.71 8.44 -3.01
CA SER A 41 15.74 8.13 -1.57
C SER A 41 14.44 7.49 -1.08
N SER A 42 14.50 6.82 0.08
CA SER A 42 13.31 6.24 0.73
C SER A 42 12.26 7.29 1.08
N SER A 43 12.69 8.49 1.47
CA SER A 43 11.83 9.64 1.75
C SER A 43 11.09 10.10 0.48
N THR A 44 11.78 10.13 -0.66
CA THR A 44 11.20 10.45 -1.97
C THR A 44 10.20 9.38 -2.41
N LEU A 45 10.56 8.09 -2.28
CA LEU A 45 9.67 6.98 -2.59
C LEU A 45 8.39 7.03 -1.76
N TRP A 46 8.51 7.28 -0.46
CA TRP A 46 7.35 7.44 0.43
C TRP A 46 6.45 8.60 0.00
N ALA A 47 7.04 9.76 -0.32
CA ALA A 47 6.28 10.91 -0.81
C ALA A 47 5.54 10.62 -2.11
N TRP A 48 6.12 9.83 -3.01
CA TRP A 48 5.47 9.44 -4.27
C TRP A 48 4.32 8.45 -4.07
N VAL A 49 4.51 7.47 -3.17
CA VAL A 49 3.46 6.51 -2.79
C VAL A 49 2.24 7.24 -2.20
N MET A 50 2.49 8.21 -1.30
CA MET A 50 1.44 8.97 -0.63
C MET A 50 0.91 10.16 -1.45
N GLY A 51 1.52 10.43 -2.60
CA GLY A 51 1.21 11.54 -3.48
C GLY A 51 0.02 11.31 -4.43
N GLY A 52 -0.11 12.21 -5.40
CA GLY A 52 -1.15 12.19 -6.44
C GLY A 52 -0.83 11.26 -7.61
N ALA A 53 -1.67 11.28 -8.66
CA ALA A 53 -1.49 10.43 -9.84
C ALA A 53 -0.13 10.65 -10.53
N GLU A 54 0.31 11.90 -10.70
CA GLU A 54 1.57 12.25 -11.36
C GLU A 54 2.80 11.61 -10.68
N THR A 55 2.79 11.50 -9.35
CA THR A 55 3.89 10.87 -8.63
C THR A 55 3.88 9.34 -8.75
N ARG A 56 2.72 8.74 -9.04
CA ARG A 56 2.58 7.29 -9.25
C ARG A 56 3.10 6.88 -10.62
N ASP A 57 2.84 7.68 -11.66
CA ASP A 57 3.43 7.46 -12.99
C ASP A 57 4.96 7.51 -12.92
N ARG A 58 5.49 8.46 -12.14
CA ARG A 58 6.93 8.57 -11.87
C ARG A 58 7.47 7.36 -11.10
N LEU A 59 6.72 6.87 -10.12
CA LEU A 59 7.08 5.66 -9.37
C LEU A 59 7.10 4.42 -10.28
N ALA A 60 6.11 4.25 -11.16
CA ALA A 60 6.07 3.16 -12.13
C ALA A 60 7.26 3.20 -13.10
N ALA A 61 7.61 4.37 -13.63
CA ALA A 61 8.79 4.55 -14.47
C ALA A 61 10.10 4.23 -13.70
N THR A 62 10.16 4.63 -12.43
CA THR A 62 11.30 4.35 -11.55
C THR A 62 11.44 2.85 -11.28
N TRP A 63 10.34 2.14 -11.04
CA TRP A 63 10.34 0.70 -10.81
C TRP A 63 10.82 -0.11 -12.02
N ARG A 64 10.56 0.36 -13.25
CA ARG A 64 11.11 -0.27 -14.46
C ARG A 64 12.63 -0.11 -14.55
N ARG A 65 13.15 1.04 -14.12
CA ARG A 65 14.59 1.33 -14.12
C ARG A 65 15.32 0.66 -12.95
N TYR A 66 14.67 0.61 -11.78
CA TYR A 66 15.22 0.09 -10.53
C TYR A 66 14.24 -0.91 -9.88
N PRO A 67 14.13 -2.15 -10.38
CA PRO A 67 13.16 -3.13 -9.88
C PRO A 67 13.31 -3.47 -8.40
N ALA A 68 14.54 -3.39 -7.86
CA ALA A 68 14.82 -3.65 -6.45
C ALA A 68 14.10 -2.68 -5.49
N LEU A 69 13.79 -1.45 -5.94
CA LEU A 69 13.08 -0.47 -5.11
C LEU A 69 11.63 -0.87 -4.81
N LYS A 70 11.07 -1.85 -5.52
CA LYS A 70 9.75 -2.40 -5.19
C LYS A 70 9.75 -3.09 -3.84
N ASP A 71 10.81 -3.84 -3.54
CA ASP A 71 10.95 -4.54 -2.27
C ASP A 71 11.21 -3.54 -1.13
N ASP A 72 11.97 -2.47 -1.40
CA ASP A 72 12.17 -1.37 -0.46
C ASP A 72 10.85 -0.67 -0.10
N VAL A 73 10.03 -0.33 -1.11
CA VAL A 73 8.69 0.25 -0.90
C VAL A 73 7.79 -0.72 -0.14
N ALA A 74 7.77 -2.00 -0.52
CA ALA A 74 7.00 -3.02 0.19
C ALA A 74 7.43 -3.13 1.67
N ALA A 75 8.73 -3.06 1.97
CA ALA A 75 9.24 -3.08 3.34
C ALA A 75 8.86 -1.82 4.13
N LEU A 76 8.80 -0.65 3.49
CA LEU A 76 8.29 0.57 4.10
C LEU A 76 6.79 0.44 4.43
N LEU A 77 6.01 -0.07 3.49
CA LEU A 77 4.57 -0.31 3.67
C LEU A 77 4.30 -1.35 4.76
N ASP A 78 5.02 -2.47 4.79
CA ASP A 78 4.86 -3.51 5.82
C ASP A 78 5.13 -2.97 7.23
N ARG A 79 6.01 -1.96 7.38
CA ARG A 79 6.26 -1.31 8.68
C ARG A 79 5.22 -0.28 9.06
N ALA A 80 4.67 0.44 8.08
CA ALA A 80 3.72 1.53 8.31
C ALA A 80 2.28 1.03 8.47
N ALA A 81 1.95 -0.10 7.84
CA ALA A 81 0.58 -0.59 7.75
C ALA A 81 0.06 -1.16 9.07
N VAL A 82 -1.22 -0.93 9.33
CA VAL A 82 -1.97 -1.58 10.42
C VAL A 82 -2.43 -2.98 10.03
N ALA A 83 -2.56 -3.25 8.74
CA ALA A 83 -2.87 -4.58 8.19
C ALA A 83 -2.20 -4.77 6.83
N SER A 84 -1.81 -6.00 6.53
CA SER A 84 -1.16 -6.37 5.27
C SER A 84 -1.78 -7.66 4.74
N LEU A 85 -2.16 -7.66 3.47
CA LEU A 85 -2.72 -8.80 2.77
C LEU A 85 -1.75 -9.22 1.66
N PRO A 86 -1.19 -10.44 1.74
CA PRO A 86 -0.23 -10.93 0.76
C PRO A 86 -0.93 -11.26 -0.57
N ARG A 87 -0.12 -11.68 -1.54
CA ARG A 87 -0.60 -12.28 -2.78
C ARG A 87 -1.46 -13.51 -2.48
N VAL A 88 -2.48 -13.73 -3.31
CA VAL A 88 -3.30 -14.93 -3.22
C VAL A 88 -2.56 -16.06 -3.94
N ALA A 89 -2.46 -17.23 -3.30
CA ALA A 89 -1.83 -18.38 -3.94
C ALA A 89 -2.62 -18.81 -5.18
N ALA A 90 -1.93 -19.08 -6.29
CA ALA A 90 -2.51 -19.40 -7.61
C ALA A 90 -3.41 -20.67 -7.64
N ALA A 91 -3.48 -21.45 -6.56
CA ALA A 91 -4.35 -22.63 -6.43
C ALA A 91 -5.68 -22.35 -5.71
N ALA A 92 -5.97 -21.09 -5.42
CA ALA A 92 -7.18 -20.69 -4.71
C ALA A 92 -8.37 -20.61 -5.69
N THR A 93 -9.55 -21.07 -5.26
CA THR A 93 -10.78 -21.09 -6.07
C THR A 93 -11.20 -19.68 -6.50
N GLU A 94 -12.10 -19.52 -7.47
CA GLU A 94 -12.63 -18.19 -7.88
C GLU A 94 -13.12 -17.36 -6.68
N ASP A 95 -13.64 -18.01 -5.63
CA ASP A 95 -14.01 -17.41 -4.35
C ASP A 95 -12.84 -16.74 -3.58
N ALA A 96 -11.61 -17.21 -3.77
CA ALA A 96 -10.44 -16.70 -3.08
C ALA A 96 -9.85 -15.43 -3.72
N VAL A 97 -10.20 -15.14 -4.97
CA VAL A 97 -9.95 -13.83 -5.59
C VAL A 97 -10.99 -12.82 -5.10
N ALA A 98 -12.24 -13.25 -4.93
CA ALA A 98 -13.32 -12.43 -4.38
C ALA A 98 -13.13 -12.12 -2.88
N ARG A 99 -12.29 -12.90 -2.17
CA ARG A 99 -11.99 -12.73 -0.74
C ARG A 99 -10.51 -12.88 -0.44
N ARG A 100 -9.86 -11.77 -0.08
CA ARG A 100 -8.49 -11.75 0.44
C ARG A 100 -8.50 -11.80 1.96
N ILE A 101 -7.58 -12.58 2.51
CA ILE A 101 -7.35 -12.67 3.96
C ILE A 101 -5.88 -12.41 4.20
N GLY A 102 -5.57 -11.48 5.09
CA GLY A 102 -4.22 -11.18 5.51
C GLY A 102 -4.10 -11.05 7.00
N THR A 103 -3.00 -10.46 7.45
CA THR A 103 -2.80 -10.15 8.86
C THR A 103 -3.51 -8.83 9.17
N GLY A 104 -4.46 -8.87 10.10
CA GLY A 104 -5.14 -7.68 10.63
C GLY A 104 -6.40 -7.27 9.87
N ALA A 105 -6.67 -7.87 8.70
CA ALA A 105 -7.87 -7.57 7.92
C ALA A 105 -8.20 -8.66 6.87
N ALA A 106 -9.45 -8.63 6.40
CA ALA A 106 -9.93 -9.31 5.22
C ALA A 106 -10.62 -8.33 4.26
N ILE A 107 -10.52 -8.57 2.95
CA ILE A 107 -11.17 -7.77 1.91
C ILE A 107 -12.08 -8.67 1.09
N ARG A 108 -13.30 -8.21 0.78
CA ARG A 108 -14.22 -8.88 -0.13
C ARG A 108 -14.73 -7.95 -1.21
N LEU A 109 -14.86 -8.47 -2.42
CA LEU A 109 -15.52 -7.81 -3.53
C LEU A 109 -16.95 -8.36 -3.67
N LEU A 110 -17.95 -7.49 -3.57
CA LEU A 110 -19.37 -7.86 -3.68
C LEU A 110 -20.02 -7.04 -4.79
N PRO A 111 -20.35 -7.65 -5.95
CA PRO A 111 -21.11 -6.96 -6.99
C PRO A 111 -22.44 -6.42 -6.44
N SER A 112 -22.77 -5.19 -6.79
CA SER A 112 -24.03 -4.58 -6.37
C SER A 112 -25.20 -5.24 -7.10
N ARG A 113 -26.27 -5.55 -6.35
CA ARG A 113 -27.52 -6.08 -6.92
C ARG A 113 -28.45 -4.97 -7.44
N ALA A 114 -28.27 -3.74 -6.96
CA ALA A 114 -29.07 -2.60 -7.35
C ALA A 114 -28.53 -1.93 -8.61
N THR A 115 -27.20 -1.88 -8.75
CA THR A 115 -26.50 -1.23 -9.87
C THR A 115 -25.41 -2.18 -10.40
N PRO A 116 -25.65 -2.91 -11.51
CA PRO A 116 -24.75 -3.99 -11.95
C PRO A 116 -23.32 -3.60 -12.33
N ASP A 117 -23.06 -2.31 -12.55
CA ASP A 117 -21.76 -1.72 -12.87
C ASP A 117 -20.97 -1.30 -11.62
N GLN A 118 -21.52 -1.53 -10.43
CA GLN A 118 -20.89 -1.17 -9.16
C GLN A 118 -20.51 -2.39 -8.33
N THR A 119 -19.46 -2.24 -7.53
CA THR A 119 -18.95 -3.26 -6.63
C THR A 119 -18.62 -2.64 -5.28
N TYR A 120 -19.08 -3.30 -4.22
CA TYR A 120 -18.68 -2.99 -2.86
C TYR A 120 -17.35 -3.67 -2.55
N VAL A 121 -16.36 -2.87 -2.17
CA VAL A 121 -15.15 -3.33 -1.51
C VAL A 121 -15.40 -3.28 -0.02
N VAL A 122 -15.58 -4.44 0.60
CA VAL A 122 -15.82 -4.58 2.04
C VAL A 122 -14.53 -4.99 2.71
N ILE A 123 -14.04 -4.16 3.61
CA ILE A 123 -12.83 -4.39 4.39
C ILE A 123 -13.27 -4.63 5.83
N THR A 124 -12.91 -5.79 6.39
CA THR A 124 -13.17 -6.14 7.79
C THR A 124 -11.85 -6.20 8.53
N LEU A 125 -11.72 -5.42 9.60
CA LEU A 125 -10.54 -5.37 10.45
C LEU A 125 -10.66 -6.40 11.57
N ASP A 126 -9.55 -7.05 11.93
CA ASP A 126 -9.53 -7.99 13.07
C ASP A 126 -9.63 -7.23 14.41
N ASP A 127 -9.10 -6.01 14.45
CA ASP A 127 -9.15 -5.07 15.56
C ASP A 127 -10.07 -3.88 15.18
N PRO A 128 -11.27 -3.77 15.78
CA PRO A 128 -12.27 -2.78 15.39
C PRO A 128 -11.88 -1.34 15.77
N ASP A 129 -10.90 -1.16 16.67
CA ASP A 129 -10.45 0.17 17.10
C ASP A 129 -9.42 0.78 16.11
N ARG A 130 -8.93 -0.01 15.15
CA ARG A 130 -8.03 0.47 14.09
C ARG A 130 -8.80 1.33 13.09
N THR A 131 -8.17 2.41 12.66
CA THR A 131 -8.78 3.40 11.77
C THR A 131 -7.89 3.71 10.56
N PRO A 132 -7.62 2.73 9.67
CA PRO A 132 -6.85 3.00 8.48
C PRO A 132 -7.58 4.01 7.59
N GLY A 133 -6.86 5.03 7.15
CA GLY A 133 -7.37 6.07 6.25
C GLY A 133 -7.07 5.79 4.78
N GLN A 134 -6.23 4.79 4.48
CA GLN A 134 -5.86 4.46 3.11
C GLN A 134 -5.70 2.96 2.88
N LEU A 135 -6.04 2.54 1.67
CA LEU A 135 -5.69 1.24 1.09
C LEU A 135 -4.69 1.49 -0.04
N ILE A 136 -3.56 0.80 0.01
CA ILE A 136 -2.56 0.80 -1.04
C ILE A 136 -2.48 -0.61 -1.63
N ALA A 137 -2.71 -0.73 -2.93
CA ALA A 137 -2.59 -1.99 -3.67
C ALA A 137 -1.48 -1.86 -4.72
N VAL A 138 -0.58 -2.84 -4.76
CA VAL A 138 0.54 -2.87 -5.71
C VAL A 138 0.49 -4.16 -6.52
N THR A 139 0.48 -4.02 -7.84
CA THR A 139 0.42 -5.12 -8.81
C THR A 139 1.45 -4.86 -9.90
N GLY A 140 2.53 -5.65 -9.96
CA GLY A 140 3.58 -5.44 -10.96
C GLY A 140 4.27 -4.06 -10.82
N ASP A 141 4.03 -3.16 -11.78
CA ASP A 141 4.49 -1.76 -11.77
C ASP A 141 3.39 -0.76 -11.36
N ASP A 142 2.17 -1.25 -11.14
CA ASP A 142 1.01 -0.43 -10.88
C ASP A 142 0.76 -0.26 -9.39
N LEU A 143 0.34 0.95 -9.01
CA LEU A 143 0.01 1.31 -7.63
C LEU A 143 -1.33 2.05 -7.59
N VAL A 144 -2.26 1.49 -6.82
CA VAL A 144 -3.57 2.09 -6.55
C VAL A 144 -3.60 2.56 -5.10
N VAL A 145 -4.00 3.82 -4.88
CA VAL A 145 -4.28 4.37 -3.55
C VAL A 145 -5.73 4.75 -3.47
N GLN A 146 -6.45 4.13 -2.54
CA GLN A 146 -7.84 4.43 -2.23
C GLN A 146 -7.92 5.07 -0.84
N ARG A 147 -8.58 6.24 -0.73
CA ARG A 147 -8.92 6.81 0.58
C ARG A 147 -10.05 6.00 1.20
N LEU A 148 -9.95 5.77 2.50
CA LEU A 148 -10.94 5.04 3.27
C LEU A 148 -11.65 5.98 4.23
N ASP A 149 -12.96 5.79 4.35
CA ASP A 149 -13.73 6.38 5.44
C ASP A 149 -13.42 5.64 6.75
N PRO A 150 -13.64 6.28 7.91
CA PRO A 150 -13.50 5.62 9.20
C PRO A 150 -14.36 4.35 9.29
N PRO A 151 -13.85 3.27 9.91
CA PRO A 151 -14.61 2.06 10.11
C PRO A 151 -15.81 2.27 11.02
N VAL A 152 -16.87 1.53 10.73
CA VAL A 152 -18.03 1.36 11.62
C VAL A 152 -18.02 -0.09 12.06
N ASP A 153 -17.88 -0.33 13.37
CA ASP A 153 -17.75 -1.66 13.98
C ASP A 153 -16.68 -2.53 13.29
N GLY A 154 -15.49 -1.95 13.06
CA GLY A 154 -14.37 -2.62 12.40
C GLY A 154 -14.57 -2.89 10.90
N THR A 155 -15.61 -2.35 10.27
CA THR A 155 -15.89 -2.54 8.84
C THR A 155 -15.83 -1.23 8.08
N ILE A 156 -15.13 -1.25 6.95
CA ILE A 156 -15.07 -0.16 5.97
C ILE A 156 -15.71 -0.66 4.68
N GLN A 157 -16.54 0.16 4.05
CA GLN A 157 -17.15 -0.17 2.76
C GLN A 157 -16.88 0.95 1.77
N VAL A 158 -16.34 0.59 0.61
CA VAL A 158 -16.16 1.50 -0.52
C VAL A 158 -17.05 1.01 -1.66
N LEU A 159 -17.93 1.87 -2.15
CA LEU A 159 -18.70 1.61 -3.36
C LEU A 159 -17.97 2.27 -4.54
N THR A 160 -17.61 1.48 -5.55
CA THR A 160 -16.91 1.95 -6.74
C THR A 160 -17.41 1.21 -7.97
N GLU A 161 -17.02 1.65 -9.16
CA GLU A 161 -17.33 0.94 -10.39
C GLU A 161 -16.59 -0.39 -10.48
N THR A 162 -17.26 -1.41 -11.00
CA THR A 162 -16.70 -2.74 -11.23
C THR A 162 -15.49 -2.69 -12.17
N ALA A 163 -15.47 -1.74 -13.10
CA ALA A 163 -14.35 -1.52 -14.01
C ALA A 163 -13.23 -0.63 -13.43
N SER A 164 -13.32 -0.22 -12.16
CA SER A 164 -12.29 0.64 -11.54
C SER A 164 -10.96 -0.09 -11.33
N ASP A 165 -9.86 0.67 -11.33
CA ASP A 165 -8.52 0.12 -11.11
C ASP A 165 -8.36 -0.51 -9.72
N LEU A 166 -9.11 -0.01 -8.73
CA LEU A 166 -9.18 -0.63 -7.41
C LEU A 166 -9.73 -2.06 -7.47
N VAL A 167 -10.87 -2.26 -8.15
CA VAL A 167 -11.48 -3.59 -8.28
C VAL A 167 -10.57 -4.52 -9.07
N ARG A 168 -9.97 -4.05 -10.17
CA ARG A 168 -9.00 -4.83 -10.95
C ARG A 168 -7.79 -5.25 -10.12
N ALA A 169 -7.17 -4.31 -9.40
CA ALA A 169 -6.03 -4.61 -8.53
C ALA A 169 -6.42 -5.63 -7.45
N LEU A 170 -7.56 -5.43 -6.78
CA LEU A 170 -8.03 -6.36 -5.75
C LEU A 170 -8.47 -7.72 -6.30
N ALA A 171 -8.76 -7.85 -7.60
CA ALA A 171 -9.04 -9.12 -8.26
C ALA A 171 -7.78 -9.83 -8.80
N ASP A 172 -6.61 -9.18 -8.81
CA ASP A 172 -5.39 -9.79 -9.35
C ASP A 172 -4.61 -10.55 -8.26
N ALA A 173 -4.44 -11.87 -8.41
CA ALA A 173 -3.77 -12.72 -7.41
C ALA A 173 -2.36 -12.24 -7.01
N GLU A 174 -1.64 -11.54 -7.89
CA GLU A 174 -0.30 -11.03 -7.64
C GLU A 174 -0.27 -9.72 -6.83
N THR A 175 -1.43 -9.11 -6.62
CA THR A 175 -1.55 -7.89 -5.84
C THR A 175 -1.23 -8.12 -4.37
N ARG A 176 -0.40 -7.25 -3.82
CA ARG A 176 -0.22 -7.08 -2.36
C ARG A 176 -0.96 -5.83 -1.91
N VAL A 177 -1.56 -5.88 -0.73
CA VAL A 177 -2.40 -4.79 -0.20
C VAL A 177 -1.97 -4.42 1.21
N TRP A 178 -1.94 -3.12 1.49
CA TRP A 178 -1.65 -2.55 2.80
C TRP A 178 -2.73 -1.57 3.21
N LEU A 179 -3.08 -1.58 4.50
CA LEU A 179 -3.97 -0.60 5.13
C LEU A 179 -3.16 0.27 6.08
N LEU A 180 -3.24 1.60 5.94
CA LEU A 180 -2.47 2.58 6.71
C LEU A 180 -3.34 3.57 7.47
#